data_AF-A0A3B9WQT6-F1
#
_entry.id   AF-A0A3B9WQT6-F1
#
_cell.length_a   1.000
_cell.length_b   1.000
_cell.length_c   1.000
_cell.angle_alpha   90.00
_cell.angle_beta   90.00
_cell.angle_gamma   90.00
#
_symmetry.space_group_name_H-M   'P 1'
#
loop_
_entity.id
_entity.type
_entity.pdbx_description
1 polymer ?
#
loop_
_entity_poly.entity_id
_entity_poly.type
_entity_poly.pdbx_seq_one_letter_code
_entity_poly.pdbx_strand_id
1 'polypeptide(L)'
;MTSSHKKPSRSFEPNDALSVTLVSGQIAHRDHIAQSQRLERKFYTVSPGVWCLVGNGLSNQTFVDAPDGIIAIDTGESNEEMRAAIKELRTVTKRPIVAVLYTHFHYVGGTQAVFEEDPTAKIPIWGHEKIAINRLRTTSEIAP
;
A
#
# COMPACT_ATOMS: atom_id res chain seq x y z
N MET A 1 28.21 -23.42 -4.19
CA MET A 1 27.15 -23.35 -5.21
C MET A 1 27.23 -21.99 -5.87
N THR A 2 27.74 -21.90 -7.09
CA THR A 2 27.93 -20.65 -7.82
C THR A 2 26.58 -20.15 -8.34
N SER A 3 26.06 -19.10 -7.74
CA SER A 3 24.91 -18.36 -8.29
C SER A 3 25.36 -17.70 -9.60
N SER A 4 25.04 -18.35 -10.72
CA SER A 4 25.15 -17.74 -12.04
C SER A 4 24.24 -16.52 -12.06
N HIS A 5 24.82 -15.33 -12.03
CA HIS A 5 24.09 -14.08 -12.22
C HIS A 5 23.49 -14.10 -13.63
N LYS A 6 22.22 -14.48 -13.73
CA LYS A 6 21.47 -14.46 -14.98
C LYS A 6 21.42 -12.99 -15.40
N LYS A 7 21.96 -12.66 -16.59
CA LYS A 7 21.85 -11.31 -17.15
C LYS A 7 20.37 -10.90 -17.12
N PRO A 8 20.03 -9.70 -16.63
CA PRO A 8 18.65 -9.22 -16.70
C PRO A 8 18.22 -9.16 -18.16
N SER A 9 16.99 -9.58 -18.45
CA SER A 9 16.45 -9.49 -19.81
C SER A 9 16.16 -8.06 -20.19
N ARG A 10 16.12 -7.80 -21.50
CA ARG A 10 15.83 -6.46 -22.03
C ARG A 10 14.34 -6.18 -21.91
N SER A 11 13.97 -4.91 -21.73
CA SER A 11 12.56 -4.51 -21.67
C SER A 11 11.82 -4.77 -22.99
N PHE A 12 12.52 -4.72 -24.12
CA PHE A 12 11.98 -4.96 -25.45
C PHE A 12 12.89 -5.89 -26.25
N GLU A 13 12.31 -6.90 -26.86
CA GLU A 13 12.98 -7.77 -27.83
C GLU A 13 12.39 -7.55 -29.24
N PRO A 14 13.15 -7.82 -30.32
CA PRO A 14 12.63 -7.73 -31.69
C PRO A 14 11.53 -8.76 -32.01
N ASN A 15 11.26 -9.71 -31.11
CA ASN A 15 10.26 -10.76 -31.22
C ASN A 15 9.50 -10.93 -29.90
N ASP A 16 8.57 -11.87 -29.86
CA ASP A 16 7.68 -12.15 -28.73
C ASP A 16 8.26 -13.15 -27.71
N ALA A 17 9.55 -13.51 -27.80
CA ALA A 17 10.14 -14.58 -26.99
C ALA A 17 10.07 -14.34 -25.47
N LEU A 18 9.91 -13.08 -25.04
CA LEU A 18 9.76 -12.70 -23.64
C LEU A 18 8.34 -12.22 -23.28
N SER A 19 7.43 -12.21 -24.23
CA SER A 19 6.04 -11.82 -24.03
C SER A 19 5.20 -13.05 -23.67
N VAL A 20 4.24 -12.86 -22.77
CA VAL A 20 3.27 -13.90 -22.39
C VAL A 20 1.87 -13.31 -22.52
N THR A 21 0.98 -14.06 -23.16
CA THR A 21 -0.45 -13.76 -23.21
C THR A 21 -1.14 -14.36 -21.98
N LEU A 22 -1.72 -13.52 -21.14
CA LEU A 22 -2.49 -13.93 -19.97
C LEU A 22 -3.85 -14.51 -20.38
N VAL A 23 -4.49 -15.23 -19.45
CA VAL A 23 -5.82 -15.84 -19.68
C VAL A 23 -6.90 -14.83 -20.06
N SER A 24 -6.74 -13.58 -19.62
CA SER A 24 -7.60 -12.43 -19.94
C SER A 24 -7.20 -11.70 -21.22
N GLY A 25 -6.24 -12.22 -21.98
CA GLY A 25 -5.83 -11.73 -23.29
C GLY A 25 -4.81 -10.60 -23.30
N GLN A 26 -4.42 -10.04 -22.14
CA GLN A 26 -3.32 -9.06 -22.11
C GLN A 26 -1.99 -9.73 -22.45
N ILE A 27 -1.12 -8.99 -23.13
CA ILE A 27 0.23 -9.42 -23.47
C ILE A 27 1.20 -8.53 -22.71
N ALA A 28 2.10 -9.14 -21.94
CA ALA A 28 3.12 -8.40 -21.20
C ALA A 28 4.44 -9.18 -21.12
N HIS A 29 5.53 -8.46 -20.84
CA HIS A 29 6.82 -9.08 -20.59
C HIS A 29 6.73 -10.05 -19.41
N ARG A 30 7.29 -11.25 -19.54
CA ARG A 30 7.18 -12.33 -18.54
C ARG A 30 7.62 -11.91 -17.13
N ASP A 31 8.65 -11.06 -17.04
CA ASP A 31 9.15 -10.56 -15.75
C ASP A 31 8.21 -9.51 -15.14
N HIS A 32 7.49 -8.73 -15.97
CA HIS A 32 6.44 -7.83 -15.48
C HIS A 32 5.29 -8.64 -14.89
N ILE A 33 4.85 -9.71 -15.57
CA ILE A 33 3.82 -10.62 -15.06
C ILE A 33 4.27 -11.25 -13.74
N ALA A 34 5.51 -11.77 -13.68
CA ALA A 34 6.07 -12.33 -12.46
C ALA A 34 6.16 -11.30 -11.33
N GLN A 35 6.39 -10.02 -11.63
CA GLN A 35 6.36 -8.93 -10.66
C GLN A 35 4.93 -8.61 -10.21
N SER A 36 3.96 -8.55 -11.13
CA SER A 36 2.55 -8.30 -10.81
C SER A 36 1.98 -9.36 -9.87
N GLN A 37 2.36 -10.63 -10.04
CA GLN A 37 1.97 -11.73 -9.15
C GLN A 37 2.42 -11.50 -7.69
N ARG A 38 3.50 -10.77 -7.46
CA ARG A 38 3.99 -10.44 -6.10
C ARG A 38 3.17 -9.33 -5.44
N LEU A 39 2.42 -8.57 -6.24
CA LEU A 39 1.58 -7.44 -5.81
C LEU A 39 0.09 -7.79 -5.80
N GLU A 40 -0.27 -9.06 -5.93
CA GLU A 40 -1.67 -9.49 -5.85
C GLU A 40 -2.32 -9.01 -4.54
N ARG A 41 -3.58 -8.57 -4.66
CA ARG A 41 -4.33 -8.07 -3.51
C ARG A 41 -4.44 -9.15 -2.45
N LYS A 42 -3.86 -8.90 -1.27
CA LYS A 42 -3.93 -9.83 -0.15
C LYS A 42 -3.79 -9.10 1.17
N PHE A 43 -4.65 -9.49 2.11
CA PHE A 43 -4.58 -9.07 3.50
C PHE A 43 -3.75 -10.09 4.29
N TYR A 44 -2.49 -9.73 4.58
CA TYR A 44 -1.54 -10.59 5.27
C TYR A 44 -1.70 -10.46 6.79
N THR A 45 -1.68 -11.59 7.49
CA THR A 45 -1.26 -11.62 8.91
C THR A 45 0.25 -11.81 8.91
N VAL A 46 1.00 -10.75 9.20
CA VAL A 46 2.47 -10.76 9.19
C VAL A 46 3.00 -11.46 10.44
N SER A 47 2.37 -11.18 11.58
CA SER A 47 2.56 -11.86 12.86
C SER A 47 1.28 -11.67 13.71
N PRO A 48 1.12 -12.36 14.85
CA PRO A 48 -0.03 -12.11 15.74
C PRO A 48 -0.16 -10.62 16.08
N GLY A 49 -1.31 -10.03 15.79
CA GLY A 49 -1.58 -8.60 16.03
C GLY A 49 -0.99 -7.63 14.99
N VAL A 50 -0.38 -8.12 13.90
CA VAL A 50 0.17 -7.28 12.83
C VAL A 50 -0.37 -7.72 11.47
N TRP A 51 -1.04 -6.81 10.78
CA TRP A 51 -1.66 -7.06 9.48
C TRP A 51 -1.20 -6.05 8.43
N CYS A 52 -1.21 -6.44 7.17
CA CYS A 52 -0.82 -5.58 6.06
C CYS A 52 -1.67 -5.90 4.83
N LEU A 53 -2.40 -4.91 4.31
CA LEU A 53 -3.04 -5.01 3.01
C LEU A 53 -2.04 -4.61 1.93
N VAL A 54 -1.78 -5.52 1.00
CA VAL A 54 -0.99 -5.28 -0.21
C VAL A 54 -1.92 -5.36 -1.42
N GLY A 55 -1.63 -4.59 -2.47
CA GLY A 55 -2.24 -4.76 -3.79
C GLY A 55 -3.62 -4.15 -3.98
N ASN A 56 -4.04 -3.23 -3.10
CA ASN A 56 -5.24 -2.39 -3.28
C ASN A 56 -4.94 -0.96 -3.75
N GLY A 57 -3.65 -0.60 -3.90
CA GLY A 57 -3.18 0.73 -4.28
C GLY A 57 -1.67 0.75 -4.51
N LEU A 58 -1.09 1.93 -4.64
CA LEU A 58 0.37 2.11 -4.81
C LEU A 58 1.18 1.80 -3.53
N SER A 59 0.54 1.92 -2.36
CA SER A 59 1.13 1.58 -1.07
C SER A 59 0.35 0.50 -0.36
N ASN A 60 0.99 -0.02 0.69
CA ASN A 60 0.36 -0.94 1.61
C ASN A 60 -0.20 -0.17 2.80
N GLN A 61 -1.28 -0.67 3.39
CA GLN A 61 -1.78 -0.17 4.68
C GLN A 61 -1.52 -1.23 5.74
N THR A 62 -0.76 -0.86 6.76
CA THR A 62 -0.36 -1.76 7.84
C THR A 62 -1.13 -1.42 9.11
N PHE A 63 -1.51 -2.44 9.87
CA PHE A 63 -2.27 -2.31 11.11
C PHE A 63 -1.55 -3.07 12.22
N VAL A 64 -1.36 -2.42 13.35
CA VAL A 64 -0.70 -2.99 14.54
C VAL A 64 -1.66 -2.90 15.72
N ASP A 65 -1.93 -4.03 16.37
CA ASP A 65 -2.67 -4.08 17.63
C ASP A 65 -1.79 -3.59 18.78
N ALA A 66 -2.23 -2.52 19.43
CA ALA A 66 -1.58 -1.86 20.55
C ALA A 66 -2.52 -1.85 21.77
N PRO A 67 -2.04 -1.51 22.98
CA PRO A 67 -2.84 -1.61 24.21
C PRO A 67 -4.22 -0.95 24.12
N ASP A 68 -4.30 0.25 23.54
CA ASP A 68 -5.53 1.05 23.47
C ASP A 68 -6.36 0.83 22.20
N GLY A 69 -5.79 0.17 21.19
CA GLY A 69 -6.45 -0.09 19.91
C GLY A 69 -5.47 -0.29 18.77
N ILE A 70 -5.93 -0.09 17.54
CA ILE A 70 -5.14 -0.30 16.33
C ILE A 70 -4.39 0.98 15.96
N ILE A 71 -3.10 0.83 15.67
CA ILE A 71 -2.31 1.86 14.97
C ILE A 71 -2.37 1.54 13.48
N ALA A 72 -2.88 2.47 12.67
CA ALA A 72 -2.79 2.41 11.21
C ALA A 72 -1.47 3.06 10.76
N ILE A 73 -0.71 2.39 9.91
CA ILE A 73 0.54 2.89 9.34
C ILE A 73 0.32 3.06 7.84
N ASP A 74 0.43 4.31 7.39
CA ASP A 74 0.03 4.83 6.09
C ASP A 74 -1.46 4.60 5.76
N THR A 75 -2.01 5.39 4.84
CA THR A 75 -3.44 5.42 4.53
C THR A 75 -3.75 5.43 3.04
N GLY A 76 -2.78 5.08 2.18
CA GLY A 76 -3.00 5.02 0.74
C GLY A 76 -3.07 6.40 0.08
N GLU A 77 -3.47 6.41 -1.19
CA GLU A 77 -3.59 7.63 -2.01
C GLU A 77 -5.02 8.20 -2.01
N SER A 78 -6.02 7.44 -1.56
CA SER A 78 -7.42 7.87 -1.52
C SER A 78 -8.21 7.28 -0.36
N ASN A 79 -9.34 7.90 -0.05
CA ASN A 79 -10.25 7.38 0.98
C ASN A 79 -10.83 6.01 0.58
N GLU A 80 -11.01 5.75 -0.71
CA GLU A 80 -11.48 4.47 -1.24
C GLU A 80 -10.50 3.33 -0.91
N GLU A 81 -9.20 3.58 -1.07
CA GLU A 81 -8.15 2.62 -0.72
C GLU A 81 -8.18 2.31 0.77
N MET A 82 -8.20 3.34 1.62
CA MET A 82 -8.21 3.15 3.08
C MET A 82 -9.51 2.52 3.58
N ARG A 83 -10.68 2.87 3.03
CA ARG A 83 -11.95 2.19 3.33
C ARG A 83 -11.86 0.70 3.01
N ALA A 84 -11.28 0.35 1.87
CA ALA A 84 -11.07 -1.05 1.50
C ALA A 84 -10.14 -1.76 2.49
N ALA A 85 -9.09 -1.09 2.99
CA ALA A 85 -8.18 -1.62 4.00
C ALA A 85 -8.84 -1.82 5.36
N ILE A 86 -9.62 -0.83 5.83
CA ILE A 86 -10.39 -0.92 7.06
C ILE A 86 -11.40 -2.07 6.97
N LYS A 87 -12.06 -2.26 5.82
CA LYS A 87 -12.97 -3.40 5.61
C LYS A 87 -12.27 -4.74 5.82
N GLU A 88 -11.06 -4.93 5.31
CA GLU A 88 -10.27 -6.15 5.56
C GLU A 88 -9.90 -6.27 7.05
N LEU A 89 -9.45 -5.19 7.69
CA LEU A 89 -9.15 -5.17 9.13
C LEU A 89 -10.37 -5.60 9.98
N ARG A 90 -11.57 -5.17 9.61
CA ARG A 90 -12.81 -5.52 10.33
C ARG A 90 -13.18 -7.00 10.24
N THR A 91 -12.57 -7.76 9.33
CA THR A 91 -12.71 -9.22 9.30
C THR A 91 -11.94 -9.93 10.40
N VAL A 92 -10.90 -9.28 10.97
CA VAL A 92 -10.02 -9.88 11.99
C VAL A 92 -10.14 -9.21 13.36
N THR A 93 -10.59 -7.96 13.45
CA THR A 93 -10.76 -7.25 14.72
C THR A 93 -11.79 -6.13 14.66
N LYS A 94 -12.48 -5.90 15.79
CA LYS A 94 -13.40 -4.77 16.00
C LYS A 94 -12.79 -3.64 16.84
N ARG A 95 -11.52 -3.77 17.24
CA ARG A 95 -10.82 -2.74 18.04
C ARG A 95 -10.72 -1.44 17.22
N PRO A 96 -10.95 -0.26 17.85
CA PRO A 96 -10.94 1.02 17.15
C PRO A 96 -9.53 1.35 16.64
N ILE A 97 -9.44 2.15 15.57
CA ILE A 97 -8.18 2.77 15.19
C ILE A 97 -7.96 3.96 16.12
N VAL A 98 -6.82 3.97 16.82
CA VAL A 98 -6.51 4.96 17.87
C VAL A 98 -5.33 5.85 17.53
N ALA A 99 -4.58 5.53 16.47
CA ALA A 99 -3.54 6.40 15.94
C ALA A 99 -3.31 6.12 14.45
N VAL A 100 -2.82 7.15 13.75
CA VAL A 100 -2.27 7.02 12.40
C VAL A 100 -0.79 7.40 12.45
N LEU A 101 0.06 6.62 11.78
CA LEU A 101 1.47 6.92 11.58
C LEU A 101 1.74 7.04 10.08
N TYR A 102 2.24 8.19 9.66
CA TYR A 102 2.78 8.38 8.32
C TYR A 102 4.26 8.01 8.31
N THR A 103 4.63 7.06 7.46
CA THR A 103 6.04 6.68 7.26
C THR A 103 6.81 7.78 6.55
N HIS A 104 6.17 8.46 5.60
CA HIS A 104 6.70 9.62 4.87
C HIS A 104 5.55 10.45 4.29
N PHE A 105 5.86 11.36 3.37
CA PHE A 105 4.93 12.41 2.93
C PHE A 105 3.98 12.01 1.79
N HIS A 106 4.19 10.83 1.19
CA HIS A 106 3.25 10.18 0.28
C HIS A 106 2.46 9.10 1.05
N TYR A 107 1.36 8.60 0.49
CA TYR A 107 0.49 7.61 1.15
C TYR A 107 -0.27 8.09 2.38
N VAL A 108 -0.63 9.38 2.39
CA VAL A 108 -1.43 10.02 3.45
C VAL A 108 -2.86 10.33 3.01
N GLY A 109 -3.20 10.05 1.75
CA GLY A 109 -4.38 10.55 1.05
C GLY A 109 -5.70 9.97 1.55
N GLY A 110 -5.71 8.75 2.10
CA GLY A 110 -6.92 8.11 2.62
C GLY A 110 -7.20 8.36 4.10
N THR A 111 -6.49 9.28 4.74
CA THR A 111 -6.58 9.46 6.20
C THR A 111 -7.97 9.85 6.68
N GLN A 112 -8.75 10.58 5.86
CA GLN A 112 -10.10 10.99 6.25
C GLN A 112 -11.01 9.77 6.50
N ALA A 113 -10.79 8.66 5.77
CA ALA A 113 -11.56 7.43 5.95
C ALA A 113 -11.44 6.82 7.35
N VAL A 114 -10.34 7.09 8.06
CA VAL A 114 -10.13 6.59 9.44
C VAL A 114 -11.16 7.17 10.43
N PHE A 115 -11.66 8.37 10.15
CA PHE A 115 -12.65 9.06 10.98
C PHE A 115 -14.10 8.73 10.62
N GLU A 116 -14.35 7.95 9.56
CA GLU A 116 -15.71 7.66 9.12
C GLU A 116 -16.48 6.77 10.11
N GLU A 117 -15.77 5.87 10.83
CA GLU A 117 -16.38 4.99 11.84
C GLU A 117 -16.74 5.73 13.14
N ASP A 118 -15.98 6.77 13.50
CA ASP A 118 -16.26 7.67 14.62
C ASP A 118 -15.78 9.10 14.27
N PRO A 119 -16.68 9.95 13.75
CA PRO A 119 -16.37 11.33 13.41
C PRO A 119 -15.96 12.22 14.60
N THR A 120 -16.19 11.75 15.84
CA THR A 120 -15.85 12.48 17.07
C THR A 120 -14.52 12.04 17.66
N ALA A 121 -13.92 10.97 17.12
CA ALA A 121 -12.67 10.42 17.60
C ALA A 121 -11.52 11.43 17.46
N LYS A 122 -10.73 11.55 18.53
CA LYS A 122 -9.50 12.34 18.52
C LYS A 122 -8.32 11.41 18.27
N ILE A 123 -8.13 11.06 17.00
CA ILE A 123 -7.06 10.14 16.57
C ILE A 123 -5.79 10.95 16.31
N PRO A 124 -4.72 10.82 17.11
CA PRO A 124 -3.44 11.44 16.82
C PRO A 124 -2.86 10.90 15.51
N ILE A 125 -2.31 11.83 14.71
CA ILE A 125 -1.62 11.54 13.46
C ILE A 125 -0.15 11.90 13.65
N TRP A 126 0.73 10.90 13.62
CA TRP A 126 2.16 11.04 13.80
C TRP A 126 2.89 10.95 12.47
N GLY A 127 4.02 11.62 12.36
CA GLY A 127 4.88 11.54 11.19
C GLY A 127 6.06 12.50 11.31
N HIS A 128 6.94 12.49 10.31
CA HIS A 128 8.06 13.40 10.27
C HIS A 128 7.59 14.87 10.14
N GLU A 129 8.22 15.81 10.86
CA GLU A 129 7.83 17.24 10.87
C GLU A 129 7.76 17.87 9.46
N LYS A 130 8.53 17.32 8.52
CA LYS A 130 8.64 17.79 7.13
C LYS A 130 7.54 17.28 6.19
N ILE A 131 6.60 16.46 6.65
CA ILE A 131 5.55 15.91 5.77
C ILE A 131 4.74 17.03 5.10
N ALA A 132 4.25 18.00 5.88
CA ALA A 132 3.42 19.08 5.33
C ALA A 132 4.16 19.89 4.26
N ILE A 133 5.41 20.28 4.51
CA ILE A 133 6.20 21.06 3.55
C ILE A 133 6.59 20.24 2.31
N ASN A 134 6.92 18.95 2.47
CA ASN A 134 7.27 18.11 1.32
C ASN A 134 6.07 17.85 0.39
N ARG A 135 4.86 17.74 0.95
CA ARG A 135 3.63 17.67 0.16
C ARG A 135 3.42 18.93 -0.65
N LEU A 136 3.53 20.11 -0.03
CA LEU A 136 3.38 21.40 -0.72
C LEU A 136 4.40 21.56 -1.86
N ARG A 137 5.67 21.20 -1.63
CA ARG A 137 6.72 21.25 -2.65
C ARG A 137 6.47 20.30 -3.82
N THR A 138 6.08 19.06 -3.54
CA THR A 138 5.88 18.07 -4.60
C THR A 138 4.63 18.37 -5.42
N THR A 139 3.58 18.90 -4.80
CA THR A 139 2.41 19.41 -5.53
C THR A 139 2.79 20.58 -6.45
N SER A 140 3.80 21.40 -6.12
CA SER A 140 4.28 22.46 -7.01
C SER A 140 5.21 21.99 -8.14
N GLU A 141 5.83 20.81 -8.02
CA GLU A 141 6.79 20.29 -9.01
C GLU A 141 6.15 19.32 -10.02
N ILE A 142 4.97 18.74 -9.72
CA ILE A 142 4.24 17.79 -10.59
C ILE A 142 2.78 18.21 -10.83
N ALA A 143 2.43 19.46 -10.52
CA ALA A 143 1.18 20.05 -11.03
C ALA A 143 1.32 20.31 -12.55
N PRO A 144 0.23 20.17 -13.34
CA PRO A 144 0.25 20.39 -14.78
C PRO A 144 0.75 21.79 -15.16
#